data_AF-T4VGK7-F1
#
_entry.id   AF-T4VGK7-F1
#
_cell.length_a   1.000
_cell.length_b   1.000
_cell.length_c   1.000
_cell.angle_alpha   90.00
_cell.angle_beta   90.00
_cell.angle_gamma   90.00
#
_symmetry.space_group_name_H-M   'P 1'
#
loop_
_entity.id
_entity.type
_entity.pdbx_description
1 polymer ?
#
loop_
_entity_poly.entity_id
_entity_poly.type
_entity_poly.pdbx_seq_one_letter_code
_entity_poly.pdbx_strand_id
1 'polypeptide(L)'
;MEILGFANMMKTMYKASKSYDEATQTFLNRVGTDFLKKVKIKTPVDTGYLKRSWNMEQGHYRVTIGTNVEYAAAVEEGHRTRSGGFVEGKHMLKTTMEETESVIEEEFDNMLKILWK
;
A
#
# COMPACT_ATOMS: atom_id res chain seq x y z
N MET A 1 37.68 25.03 -16.17
CA MET A 1 37.13 23.66 -16.18
C MET A 1 35.75 23.78 -15.57
N GLU A 2 34.72 23.99 -16.40
CA GLU A 2 33.35 23.89 -15.88
C GLU A 2 33.18 22.47 -15.33
N ILE A 3 32.59 22.37 -14.15
CA ILE A 3 32.34 21.08 -13.50
C ILE A 3 31.23 20.41 -14.32
N LEU A 4 31.60 19.78 -15.44
CA LEU A 4 30.68 19.16 -16.39
C LEU A 4 29.70 18.21 -15.67
N GLY A 5 30.17 17.58 -14.58
CA GLY A 5 29.36 16.78 -13.67
C GLY A 5 28.29 17.57 -12.90
N PHE A 6 28.58 18.79 -12.45
CA PHE A 6 27.61 19.63 -11.73
C PHE A 6 26.48 20.11 -12.65
N ALA A 7 26.79 20.52 -13.89
CA ALA A 7 25.76 20.93 -14.85
C ALA A 7 24.81 19.76 -15.19
N ASN A 8 25.36 18.56 -15.39
CA ASN A 8 24.57 17.35 -15.60
C ASN A 8 23.73 17.00 -14.37
N MET A 9 24.32 17.08 -13.17
CA MET A 9 23.60 16.87 -11.91
C MET A 9 22.43 17.84 -11.75
N MET A 10 22.64 19.13 -11.99
CA MET A 10 21.58 20.15 -11.93
C MET A 10 20.44 19.86 -12.92
N LYS A 11 20.77 19.41 -14.13
CA LYS A 11 19.77 19.00 -15.14
C LYS A 11 18.96 17.80 -14.66
N THR A 12 19.61 16.79 -14.06
CA THR A 12 18.91 15.62 -13.49
C THR A 12 18.03 16.02 -12.32
N MET A 13 18.53 16.81 -11.37
CA MET A 13 17.74 17.30 -10.24
C MET A 13 16.52 18.11 -10.68
N TYR A 14 16.66 18.95 -11.71
CA TYR A 14 15.55 19.70 -12.27
C TYR A 14 14.46 18.77 -12.86
N LYS A 15 14.85 17.74 -13.61
CA LYS A 15 13.91 16.75 -14.14
C LYS A 15 13.21 15.99 -13.01
N ALA A 16 13.97 15.48 -12.03
CA ALA A 16 13.45 14.77 -10.87
C ALA A 16 12.43 15.63 -10.11
N SER A 17 12.73 16.92 -9.89
CA SER A 17 11.80 17.86 -9.26
C SER A 17 10.50 18.04 -10.06
N LYS A 18 10.55 17.97 -11.39
CA LYS A 18 9.36 18.09 -12.25
C LYS A 18 8.53 16.81 -12.32
N SER A 19 9.14 15.64 -12.19
CA SER A 19 8.46 14.34 -12.25
C SER A 19 8.17 13.73 -10.87
N TYR A 20 8.56 14.39 -9.78
CA TYR A 20 8.42 13.86 -8.42
C TYR A 20 7.00 13.46 -8.07
N ASP A 21 6.02 14.31 -8.37
CA ASP A 21 4.62 14.04 -8.06
C ASP A 21 4.08 12.82 -8.81
N GLU A 22 4.39 12.73 -10.11
CA GLU A 22 3.99 11.61 -10.96
C GLU A 22 4.66 10.30 -10.51
N ALA A 23 5.95 10.35 -10.20
CA ALA A 23 6.69 9.20 -9.70
C ALA A 23 6.13 8.71 -8.35
N THR A 24 5.82 9.64 -7.45
CA THR A 24 5.24 9.33 -6.14
C THR A 24 3.83 8.76 -6.26
N GLN A 25 2.99 9.34 -7.12
CA GLN A 25 1.65 8.80 -7.38
C GLN A 25 1.72 7.40 -8.00
N THR A 26 2.66 7.15 -8.91
CA THR A 26 2.86 5.82 -9.50
C THR A 26 3.28 4.81 -8.46
N PHE A 27 4.26 5.15 -7.62
CA PHE A 27 4.73 4.34 -6.50
C PHE A 27 3.59 3.98 -5.55
N LEU A 28 2.86 4.99 -5.06
CA LEU A 28 1.76 4.82 -4.12
C LEU A 28 0.63 3.96 -4.69
N ASN A 29 0.29 4.15 -5.97
CA ASN A 29 -0.74 3.36 -6.63
C ASN A 29 -0.37 1.89 -6.76
N ARG A 30 0.90 1.58 -7.05
CA ARG A 30 1.37 0.19 -7.17
C ARG A 30 1.33 -0.51 -5.82
N VAL A 31 1.93 0.10 -4.80
CA VAL A 31 1.92 -0.43 -3.43
C VAL A 31 0.48 -0.61 -2.93
N GLY A 32 -0.35 0.43 -3.07
CA GLY A 32 -1.75 0.39 -2.61
C GLY A 32 -2.59 -0.67 -3.33
N THR A 33 -2.41 -0.83 -4.64
CA THR A 33 -3.14 -1.84 -5.42
C THR A 33 -2.73 -3.25 -5.04
N ASP A 34 -1.43 -3.51 -4.86
CA ASP A 34 -0.94 -4.81 -4.41
C ASP A 34 -1.43 -5.14 -3.00
N PHE A 35 -1.33 -4.18 -2.07
CA PHE A 35 -1.85 -4.32 -0.72
C PHE A 35 -3.34 -4.64 -0.72
N LEU A 36 -4.15 -3.87 -1.45
CA LEU A 36 -5.60 -4.09 -1.53
C LEU A 36 -5.93 -5.49 -2.06
N LYS A 37 -5.19 -5.95 -3.09
CA LYS A 37 -5.36 -7.28 -3.67
C LYS A 37 -5.05 -8.37 -2.63
N LYS A 38 -3.93 -8.26 -1.90
CA LYS A 38 -3.53 -9.20 -0.85
C LYS A 38 -4.57 -9.25 0.28
N VAL A 39 -5.04 -8.10 0.78
CA VAL A 39 -6.11 -8.04 1.80
C VAL A 39 -7.35 -8.78 1.32
N LYS A 40 -7.80 -8.51 0.08
CA LYS A 40 -8.98 -9.18 -0.50
C LYS A 40 -8.78 -10.69 -0.66
N ILE A 41 -7.56 -11.15 -0.97
CA ILE A 41 -7.25 -12.59 -1.06
C ILE A 41 -7.35 -13.24 0.32
N LYS A 42 -6.77 -12.62 1.35
CA LYS A 42 -6.75 -13.12 2.73
C LYS A 42 -8.10 -13.02 3.45
N THR A 43 -8.98 -12.15 2.98
CA THR A 43 -10.31 -11.98 3.57
C THR A 43 -11.15 -13.25 3.41
N PRO A 44 -11.64 -13.84 4.51
CA PRO A 44 -12.48 -15.03 4.45
C PRO A 44 -13.79 -14.74 3.71
N VAL A 45 -14.32 -15.74 3.03
CA VAL A 45 -15.55 -15.63 2.25
C VAL A 45 -16.66 -16.39 2.94
N ASP A 46 -17.61 -15.64 3.51
CA ASP A 46 -18.93 -16.13 3.87
C ASP A 46 -19.92 -15.76 2.75
N THR A 47 -20.57 -14.58 2.82
CA THR A 47 -21.35 -13.99 1.71
C THR A 47 -20.49 -13.22 0.69
N GLY A 48 -19.21 -13.03 1.01
CA GLY A 48 -18.27 -12.19 0.26
C GLY A 48 -18.47 -10.68 0.43
N TYR A 49 -19.39 -10.21 1.29
CA TYR A 49 -19.62 -8.78 1.52
C TYR A 49 -18.36 -8.06 2.01
N LEU A 50 -17.72 -8.57 3.07
CA LEU A 50 -16.47 -8.01 3.60
C LEU A 50 -15.38 -7.92 2.53
N LYS A 51 -15.15 -9.02 1.78
CA LYS A 51 -14.14 -9.05 0.71
C LYS A 51 -14.35 -7.98 -0.37
N ARG A 52 -15.60 -7.70 -0.74
CA ARG A 52 -15.94 -6.66 -1.72
C ARG A 52 -15.89 -5.25 -1.14
N SER A 53 -16.10 -5.10 0.16
CA SER A 53 -16.16 -3.81 0.84
C SER A 53 -14.81 -3.11 0.99
N TRP A 54 -13.69 -3.84 0.92
CA TRP A 54 -12.36 -3.23 1.00
C TRP A 54 -12.15 -2.24 -0.15
N ASN A 55 -11.82 -1.01 0.22
CA ASN A 55 -11.55 0.09 -0.68
C ASN A 55 -10.17 0.70 -0.44
N MET A 56 -9.71 1.45 -1.43
CA MET A 56 -8.47 2.22 -1.39
C MET A 56 -8.80 3.67 -1.69
N GLU A 57 -8.30 4.57 -0.86
CA GLU A 57 -8.45 6.01 -0.99
C GLU A 57 -7.06 6.65 -1.13
N GLN A 58 -6.91 7.49 -2.15
CA GLN A 58 -5.67 8.23 -2.38
C GLN A 58 -5.79 9.61 -1.73
N GLY A 59 -4.76 10.00 -0.99
CA GLY A 59 -4.59 11.34 -0.45
C GLY A 59 -3.26 11.94 -0.92
N HIS A 60 -2.97 13.16 -0.47
CA HIS A 60 -1.69 13.81 -0.76
C HIS A 60 -0.54 12.99 -0.17
N TYR A 61 0.26 12.38 -1.04
CA TYR A 61 1.38 11.48 -0.71
C TYR A 61 1.02 10.33 0.25
N ARG A 62 -0.23 9.84 0.21
CA ARG A 62 -0.64 8.68 1.01
C ARG A 62 -1.70 7.85 0.32
N VAL A 63 -1.77 6.58 0.71
CA VAL A 63 -2.87 5.68 0.39
C VAL A 63 -3.44 5.13 1.69
N THR A 64 -4.76 5.09 1.80
CA THR A 64 -5.48 4.50 2.93
C THR A 64 -6.31 3.34 2.41
N ILE A 65 -6.24 2.18 3.07
CA ILE A 65 -7.02 0.99 2.74
C ILE A 65 -7.89 0.65 3.93
N GLY A 66 -9.17 0.42 3.69
CA GLY A 66 -10.14 0.25 4.76
C GLY A 66 -11.46 -0.37 4.31
N THR A 67 -12.37 -0.48 5.26
CA THR A 67 -13.76 -0.90 5.05
C THR A 67 -14.65 -0.29 6.12
N ASN A 68 -15.90 0.00 5.75
CA ASN A 68 -16.94 0.47 6.68
C ASN A 68 -17.78 -0.68 7.26
N VAL A 69 -17.36 -1.93 7.05
CA VAL A 69 -18.06 -3.10 7.58
C VAL A 69 -17.73 -3.27 9.06
N GLU A 70 -18.72 -3.07 9.93
CA GLU A 70 -18.53 -3.07 11.40
C GLU A 70 -17.88 -4.34 11.93
N TYR A 71 -18.27 -5.51 11.43
CA TYR A 71 -17.72 -6.79 11.89
C TYR A 71 -16.30 -7.08 11.37
N ALA A 72 -15.72 -6.22 10.52
CA ALA A 72 -14.37 -6.42 10.00
C ALA A 72 -13.32 -6.52 11.11
N ALA A 73 -13.44 -5.71 12.16
CA ALA A 73 -12.53 -5.74 13.30
C ALA A 73 -12.56 -7.09 14.05
N ALA A 74 -13.76 -7.66 14.21
CA ALA A 74 -13.94 -8.98 14.83
C ALA A 74 -13.38 -10.13 13.96
N VAL A 75 -13.31 -9.93 12.64
CA VAL A 75 -12.66 -10.88 11.71
C VAL A 75 -11.15 -10.68 11.70
N GLU A 76 -10.66 -9.44 11.82
CA GLU A 76 -9.23 -9.13 11.85
C GLU A 76 -8.56 -9.65 13.12
N GLU A 77 -9.09 -9.27 14.29
CA GLU A 77 -8.48 -9.54 15.60
C GLU A 77 -9.06 -10.76 16.34
N GLY A 78 -10.20 -11.27 15.86
CA GLY A 78 -10.95 -12.31 16.55
C GLY A 78 -11.96 -11.74 17.55
N HIS A 79 -12.82 -12.60 18.08
CA HIS A 79 -13.87 -12.18 19.01
C HIS A 79 -14.40 -13.33 19.89
N ARG A 80 -15.00 -12.98 21.03
CA ARG A 80 -15.70 -13.94 21.89
C ARG A 80 -17.06 -14.32 21.31
N THR A 81 -17.43 -15.58 21.42
CA THR A 81 -18.77 -16.06 21.05
C THR A 81 -19.74 -15.91 22.22
N ARG A 82 -21.03 -15.87 21.91
CA ARG A 82 -22.11 -15.82 22.92
C ARG A 82 -22.11 -17.05 23.85
N SER A 83 -21.59 -18.18 23.40
CA SER A 83 -21.46 -19.42 24.20
C SER A 83 -20.19 -19.50 25.05
N GLY A 84 -19.38 -18.44 25.08
CA GLY A 84 -18.14 -18.38 25.87
C GLY A 84 -16.87 -18.82 25.14
N GLY A 85 -16.98 -19.28 23.89
CA GLY A 85 -15.85 -19.59 23.02
C GLY A 85 -15.11 -18.35 22.52
N PHE A 86 -14.00 -18.56 21.81
CA PHE A 86 -13.25 -17.51 21.13
C PHE A 86 -12.98 -17.93 19.69
N VAL A 87 -13.22 -17.03 18.75
CA VAL A 87 -12.90 -17.18 17.33
C VAL A 87 -11.61 -16.41 17.07
N GLU A 88 -10.60 -17.12 16.58
CA GLU A 88 -9.31 -16.55 16.21
C GLU A 88 -9.42 -15.57 15.03
N GLY A 89 -8.68 -14.46 15.10
CA GLY A 89 -8.58 -13.48 14.05
C GLY A 89 -7.91 -14.01 12.78
N LYS A 90 -8.26 -13.41 11.64
CA LYS A 90 -7.65 -13.73 10.34
C LYS A 90 -6.50 -12.81 9.99
N HIS A 91 -6.31 -11.71 10.72
CA HIS A 91 -5.16 -10.81 10.59
C HIS A 91 -4.88 -10.41 9.12
N MET A 92 -5.93 -10.09 8.37
CA MET A 92 -5.89 -9.82 6.94
C MET A 92 -5.03 -8.59 6.63
N LEU A 93 -5.20 -7.51 7.40
CA LEU A 93 -4.42 -6.28 7.26
C LEU A 93 -3.01 -6.48 7.82
N LYS A 94 -2.90 -7.03 9.03
CA LYS A 94 -1.60 -7.19 9.71
C LYS A 94 -0.63 -8.04 8.89
N THR A 95 -1.05 -9.22 8.47
CA THR A 95 -0.19 -10.12 7.67
C THR A 95 0.11 -9.54 6.28
N THR A 96 -0.85 -8.81 5.68
CA THR A 96 -0.57 -8.11 4.41
C THR A 96 0.47 -7.01 4.59
N MET A 97 0.45 -6.27 5.71
CA MET A 97 1.44 -5.25 6.00
C MET A 97 2.85 -5.84 6.07
N GLU A 98 3.02 -6.93 6.83
CA GLU A 98 4.28 -7.66 6.93
C GLU A 98 4.76 -8.16 5.55
N GLU A 99 3.87 -8.69 4.71
CA GLU A 99 4.21 -9.18 3.36
C GLU A 99 4.41 -8.08 2.30
N THR A 100 4.01 -6.84 2.58
CA THR A 100 4.10 -5.73 1.61
C THR A 100 5.37 -4.90 1.81
N GLU A 101 6.11 -5.12 2.89
CA GLU A 101 7.37 -4.41 3.17
C GLU A 101 8.39 -4.56 2.02
N SER A 102 8.60 -5.78 1.51
CA SER A 102 9.51 -6.00 0.37
C SER A 102 9.01 -5.38 -0.94
N VAL A 103 7.69 -5.32 -1.16
CA VAL A 103 7.09 -4.67 -2.33
C VAL A 103 7.27 -3.17 -2.27
N ILE A 104 7.19 -2.58 -1.07
CA ILE A 104 7.47 -1.16 -0.85
C ILE A 104 8.91 -0.85 -1.24
N GLU A 105 9.88 -1.66 -0.82
CA GLU A 105 11.29 -1.47 -1.17
C GLU A 105 11.52 -1.55 -2.69
N GLU A 106 10.99 -2.58 -3.34
CA GLU A 106 11.12 -2.76 -4.79
C GLU A 106 10.51 -1.59 -5.58
N GLU A 107 9.29 -1.17 -5.21
CA GLU A 107 8.62 -0.07 -5.90
C GLU A 107 9.28 1.28 -5.61
N PHE A 108 9.88 1.44 -4.43
CA PHE A 108 10.65 2.63 -4.09
C PHE A 108 11.91 2.74 -4.96
N ASP A 109 12.63 1.63 -5.15
CA ASP A 109 13.76 1.57 -6.08
C ASP A 109 13.34 1.88 -7.52
N ASN A 110 12.17 1.42 -7.94
CA ASN A 110 11.61 1.75 -9.25
C ASN A 110 11.29 3.24 -9.38
N MET A 111 10.76 3.86 -8.31
CA MET A 111 10.55 5.30 -8.25
C MET A 111 11.86 6.07 -8.38
N LEU A 112 12.90 5.67 -7.64
CA LEU A 112 14.23 6.30 -7.72
C LEU A 112 14.83 6.19 -9.12
N LYS A 113 14.70 5.04 -9.79
CA LYS A 113 15.15 4.86 -11.19
C LYS A 113 14.41 5.79 -12.16
N ILE A 114 13.16 6.15 -11.90
CA ILE A 114 12.42 7.11 -12.72
C ILE A 114 12.95 8.53 -12.51
N LEU A 115 13.25 8.90 -11.26
CA LEU A 115 13.73 10.23 -10.91
C LEU A 115 15.16 10.50 -11.37
N TRP A 116 16.03 9.48 -11.31
CA TRP A 116 17.47 9.62 -11.59
C TRP A 116 17.86 9.21 -13.02
N LYS A 117 16.90 9.13 -13.95
CA LYS A 117 17.14 8.99 -15.41
C LYS A 117 17.53 10.30 -16.08
#